data_AF-A0AAV6P6Z9-F1
#
_entry.id   AF-A0AAV6P6Z9-F1
#
_cell.length_a   1.000
_cell.length_b   1.000
_cell.length_c   1.000
_cell.angle_alpha   90.00
_cell.angle_beta   90.00
_cell.angle_gamma   90.00
#
_symmetry.space_group_name_H-M   'P 1'
#
loop_
_entity.id
_entity.type
_entity.pdbx_description
1 polymer ?
#
loop_
_entity_poly.entity_id
_entity_poly.type
_entity_poly.pdbx_seq_one_letter_code
_entity_poly.pdbx_strand_id
1 'polypeptide(L)'
;MSKIPLSVLLFLFGNLLSSSVVHAIVNVTGNKTQYFKAGSDRNSGKDCDRGWPHCKQPITAQRSSLLPVEAEVLIFEDLRLSVVYPVIQKFKSIISSDPQGITKTWVGSDICNYKGFYCDNPPDNKSATAVASIDFNGFQLGAPSLEGFLDQLPDIAVFHANSNKFAGTISTNIAKLPYLYELDVSNNRLSGPFPTAVVGLNSLTFLDLRFNFFTGSVPPRLFAQDFDFLLINNNNLMQNLPDSLSSTHILYLTLANNKFSGSIPVGIVEALSSLTEVLLVNNSLSGCLPYELGSLDEAVVFDAGNNRLTGPLPFSLACLKKVEQLNFAGNLLYGMVPEMSLPSHVDLYSNALHVYLY
;
A
#
# COMPACT_ATOMS: atom_id res chain seq x y z
N MET A 1 -19.98 18.24 12.01
CA MET A 1 -20.87 17.06 11.88
C MET A 1 -20.15 15.87 12.51
N SER A 2 -20.90 15.02 13.21
CA SER A 2 -20.47 14.16 14.31
C SER A 2 -19.51 13.02 13.95
N LYS A 3 -18.47 12.87 14.79
CA LYS A 3 -17.56 11.72 14.92
C LYS A 3 -18.34 10.42 15.14
N ILE A 4 -17.93 9.34 14.48
CA ILE A 4 -18.37 7.97 14.78
C ILE A 4 -17.35 7.36 15.76
N PRO A 5 -17.76 6.82 16.92
CA PRO A 5 -16.83 6.29 17.90
C PRO A 5 -16.52 4.81 17.67
N LEU A 6 -15.28 4.45 18.01
CA LEU A 6 -14.80 3.08 18.21
C LEU A 6 -15.49 2.46 19.44
N SER A 7 -16.53 1.66 19.22
CA SER A 7 -16.99 0.62 20.16
C SER A 7 -18.23 -0.08 19.58
N VAL A 8 -18.16 -1.37 19.26
CA VAL A 8 -19.06 -2.43 19.76
C VAL A 8 -18.49 -3.78 19.30
N LEU A 9 -18.00 -4.53 20.28
CA LEU A 9 -17.63 -5.93 20.20
C LEU A 9 -18.86 -6.76 20.65
N LEU A 10 -19.21 -7.79 19.86
CA LEU A 10 -20.09 -8.95 20.11
C LEU A 10 -21.57 -8.75 20.54
N PHE A 11 -22.50 -9.41 19.81
CA PHE A 11 -23.40 -10.43 20.37
C PHE A 11 -23.98 -11.38 19.28
N LEU A 12 -24.07 -12.67 19.65
CA LEU A 12 -24.51 -13.84 18.90
C LEU A 12 -26.05 -13.95 18.82
N PHE A 13 -26.59 -14.39 17.67
CA PHE A 13 -27.32 -15.68 17.44
C PHE A 13 -28.26 -15.62 16.23
N GLY A 14 -28.07 -16.60 15.32
CA GLY A 14 -29.13 -17.40 14.70
C GLY A 14 -30.02 -16.79 13.61
N ASN A 15 -29.79 -17.19 12.34
CA ASN A 15 -30.72 -18.09 11.67
C ASN A 15 -30.16 -18.64 10.36
N LEU A 16 -30.46 -19.93 10.14
CA LEU A 16 -30.13 -20.73 8.97
C LEU A 16 -30.75 -20.17 7.69
N LEU A 17 -29.92 -19.95 6.68
CA LEU A 17 -30.32 -20.09 5.28
C LEU A 17 -29.23 -20.89 4.58
N SER A 18 -29.65 -22.01 3.98
CA SER A 18 -28.79 -22.90 3.20
C SER A 18 -28.18 -22.14 2.02
N SER A 19 -26.94 -21.71 2.14
CA SER A 19 -26.14 -21.33 0.98
C SER A 19 -25.60 -22.62 0.37
N SER A 20 -26.01 -22.90 -0.87
CA SER A 20 -25.38 -23.93 -1.69
C SER A 20 -23.91 -23.55 -1.88
N VAL A 21 -23.01 -24.16 -1.10
CA VAL A 21 -21.56 -23.98 -1.23
C VAL A 21 -21.16 -24.49 -2.61
N VAL A 22 -20.86 -23.56 -3.53
CA VAL A 22 -20.31 -23.89 -4.85
C VAL A 22 -18.82 -24.13 -4.67
N HIS A 23 -18.46 -25.38 -4.41
CA HIS A 23 -17.07 -25.80 -4.34
C HIS A 23 -16.40 -25.60 -5.70
N ALA A 24 -15.32 -24.82 -5.75
CA ALA A 24 -14.50 -24.67 -6.93
C ALA A 24 -13.38 -25.71 -6.92
N ILE A 25 -13.24 -26.45 -8.02
CA ILE A 25 -12.22 -27.49 -8.19
C ILE A 25 -11.10 -26.94 -9.08
N VAL A 26 -9.88 -26.99 -8.57
CA VAL A 26 -8.67 -26.65 -9.34
C VAL A 26 -7.80 -27.90 -9.48
N ASN A 27 -7.48 -28.26 -10.72
CA ASN A 27 -6.54 -29.33 -11.02
C ASN A 27 -5.14 -28.73 -11.21
N VAL A 28 -4.20 -29.08 -10.32
CA VAL A 28 -2.82 -28.56 -10.34
C VAL A 28 -1.92 -29.60 -11.00
N THR A 29 -1.70 -29.50 -12.30
CA THR A 29 -0.70 -30.30 -13.03
C THR A 29 0.36 -29.39 -13.65
N GLY A 30 1.46 -29.15 -12.95
CA GLY A 30 2.53 -28.25 -13.40
C GLY A 30 2.07 -26.80 -13.60
N ASN A 31 2.58 -26.11 -14.64
CA ASN A 31 2.30 -24.68 -14.95
C ASN A 31 0.93 -24.39 -15.60
N LYS A 32 -0.03 -25.32 -15.59
CA LYS A 32 -1.36 -25.11 -16.20
C LYS A 32 -2.46 -25.31 -15.16
N THR A 33 -3.33 -24.31 -15.04
CA THR A 33 -4.52 -24.32 -14.18
C THR A 33 -5.77 -24.51 -15.05
N GLN A 34 -6.58 -25.52 -14.76
CA GLN A 34 -7.90 -25.73 -15.40
C GLN A 34 -9.01 -25.57 -14.35
N TYR A 35 -10.03 -24.78 -14.68
CA TYR A 35 -11.18 -24.49 -13.81
C TYR A 35 -12.35 -25.41 -14.15
N PHE A 36 -12.91 -26.09 -13.15
CA PHE A 36 -14.15 -26.85 -13.29
C PHE A 36 -15.23 -26.23 -12.41
N LYS A 37 -16.35 -25.83 -13.03
CA LYS A 37 -17.56 -25.45 -12.30
C LYS A 37 -18.32 -26.73 -11.96
N ALA A 38 -18.50 -27.03 -10.69
CA ALA A 38 -19.33 -28.15 -10.26
C ALA A 38 -20.80 -27.84 -10.60
N GLY A 39 -21.27 -28.34 -11.75
CA GLY A 39 -22.69 -28.36 -12.09
C GLY A 39 -23.37 -29.53 -11.39
N SER A 40 -24.47 -29.26 -10.68
CA SER A 40 -25.37 -30.30 -10.20
C SER A 40 -26.11 -30.89 -11.40
N ASP A 41 -25.65 -32.01 -11.95
CA ASP A 41 -26.50 -32.86 -12.78
C ASP A 41 -26.21 -34.34 -12.51
N ARG A 42 -27.14 -34.96 -11.79
CA ARG A 42 -27.32 -36.41 -11.81
C ARG A 42 -27.95 -36.77 -13.15
N ASN A 43 -27.48 -37.88 -13.72
CA ASN A 43 -27.99 -38.62 -14.90
C ASN A 43 -27.35 -38.30 -16.25
N SER A 44 -26.47 -39.21 -16.68
CA SER A 44 -26.65 -39.97 -17.93
C SER A 44 -25.57 -41.06 -18.06
N GLY A 45 -25.67 -42.08 -17.22
CA GLY A 45 -25.17 -43.39 -17.60
C GLY A 45 -26.23 -44.06 -18.49
N LYS A 46 -25.84 -44.42 -19.72
CA LYS A 46 -26.39 -45.44 -20.65
C LYS A 46 -26.39 -44.90 -22.08
N ASP A 47 -25.43 -45.35 -22.87
CA ASP A 47 -25.75 -45.89 -24.20
C ASP A 47 -24.51 -46.56 -24.81
N CYS A 48 -24.53 -47.90 -24.81
CA CYS A 48 -23.77 -48.74 -25.74
C CYS A 48 -24.44 -50.10 -25.72
N ASP A 49 -25.55 -50.24 -26.45
CA ASP A 49 -26.05 -51.54 -26.83
C ASP A 49 -26.65 -51.49 -28.24
N ARG A 50 -26.21 -52.45 -29.07
CA ARG A 50 -26.68 -52.84 -30.42
C ARG A 50 -26.04 -52.17 -31.65
N GLY A 51 -25.03 -52.87 -32.19
CA GLY A 51 -25.09 -53.35 -33.58
C GLY A 51 -24.30 -52.61 -34.67
N TRP A 52 -23.00 -52.91 -34.84
CA TRP A 52 -22.40 -53.36 -36.12
C TRP A 52 -20.88 -53.66 -36.01
N PRO A 53 -20.33 -54.54 -36.88
CA PRO A 53 -19.07 -55.22 -36.64
C PRO A 53 -17.94 -54.64 -37.48
N HIS A 54 -17.20 -53.65 -36.97
CA HIS A 54 -15.87 -53.32 -37.48
C HIS A 54 -14.99 -52.72 -36.38
N CYS A 55 -14.30 -53.58 -35.65
CA CYS A 55 -13.01 -53.28 -35.05
C CYS A 55 -12.20 -54.58 -34.96
N LYS A 56 -11.56 -54.94 -36.08
CA LYS A 56 -10.51 -55.97 -36.09
C LYS A 56 -9.15 -55.30 -35.89
N GLN A 57 -8.52 -55.72 -34.81
CA GLN A 57 -7.09 -56.01 -34.65
C GLN A 57 -6.10 -54.91 -34.20
N PRO A 58 -5.02 -55.35 -33.51
CA PRO A 58 -4.47 -54.66 -32.34
C PRO A 58 -3.16 -53.94 -32.67
N ILE A 59 -2.94 -52.79 -32.03
CA ILE A 59 -1.60 -52.23 -31.90
C ILE A 59 -1.12 -52.56 -30.50
N THR A 60 -0.18 -53.50 -30.43
CA THR A 60 0.68 -53.73 -29.27
C THR A 60 1.46 -52.44 -28.98
N ALA A 61 0.97 -51.66 -28.02
CA ALA A 61 1.77 -50.69 -27.30
C ALA A 61 2.02 -51.25 -25.90
N GLN A 62 3.29 -51.51 -25.60
CA GLN A 62 3.77 -51.97 -24.30
C GLN A 62 3.17 -51.12 -23.18
N ARG A 63 2.67 -51.84 -22.19
CA ARG A 63 2.28 -51.35 -20.87
C ARG A 63 3.50 -50.71 -20.21
N SER A 64 3.72 -49.40 -20.41
CA SER A 64 4.47 -48.61 -19.42
C SER A 64 3.48 -48.22 -18.33
N SER A 65 3.49 -48.98 -17.23
CA SER A 65 2.81 -48.61 -16.00
C SER A 65 3.51 -47.40 -15.39
N LEU A 66 3.22 -46.21 -15.91
CA LEU A 66 3.29 -44.99 -15.11
C LEU A 66 1.85 -44.73 -14.70
N LEU A 67 1.54 -45.06 -13.44
CA LEU A 67 0.36 -44.53 -12.77
C LEU A 67 0.35 -43.02 -13.04
N PRO A 68 -0.74 -42.43 -13.56
CA PRO A 68 -0.84 -40.98 -13.56
C PRO A 68 -0.67 -40.56 -12.11
N VAL A 69 0.32 -39.70 -11.83
CA VAL A 69 0.44 -39.04 -10.53
C VAL A 69 -0.94 -38.45 -10.27
N GLU A 70 -1.65 -39.00 -9.29
CA GLU A 70 -3.00 -38.62 -8.95
C GLU A 70 -2.95 -37.13 -8.60
N ALA A 71 -3.45 -36.30 -9.50
CA ALA A 71 -3.37 -34.87 -9.34
C ALA A 71 -4.18 -34.50 -8.11
N GLU A 72 -3.54 -33.87 -7.13
CA GLU A 72 -4.17 -33.50 -5.88
C GLU A 72 -5.28 -32.49 -6.20
N VAL A 73 -6.54 -32.92 -6.02
CA VAL A 73 -7.71 -32.12 -6.31
C VAL A 73 -7.95 -31.19 -5.13
N LEU A 74 -7.68 -29.89 -5.34
CA LEU A 74 -7.93 -28.87 -4.32
C LEU A 74 -9.37 -28.38 -4.42
N ILE A 75 -10.05 -28.38 -3.28
CA ILE A 75 -11.45 -27.94 -3.13
C ILE A 75 -11.46 -26.65 -2.33
N PHE A 76 -11.89 -25.55 -2.97
CA PHE A 76 -11.97 -24.24 -2.32
C PHE A 76 -13.38 -23.95 -1.83
N GLU A 77 -13.46 -23.23 -0.71
CA GLU A 77 -14.72 -22.75 -0.12
C GLU A 77 -15.47 -21.81 -1.08
N ASP A 78 -14.73 -20.99 -1.83
CA ASP A 78 -15.27 -20.04 -2.81
C ASP A 78 -14.46 -20.06 -4.12
N LEU A 79 -15.14 -19.74 -5.22
CA LEU A 79 -14.51 -19.56 -6.53
C LEU A 79 -13.44 -18.45 -6.50
N ARG A 80 -13.65 -17.36 -5.75
CA ARG A 80 -12.68 -16.25 -5.63
C ARG A 80 -11.36 -16.73 -5.03
N LEU A 81 -11.39 -17.59 -4.02
CA LEU A 81 -10.21 -18.22 -3.44
C LEU A 81 -9.48 -19.10 -4.46
N SER A 82 -10.22 -19.87 -5.27
CA SER A 82 -9.63 -20.72 -6.31
C SER A 82 -8.87 -19.94 -7.39
N VAL A 83 -9.31 -18.71 -7.70
CA VAL A 83 -8.69 -17.83 -8.69
C VAL A 83 -7.38 -17.24 -8.17
N VAL A 84 -7.30 -16.89 -6.88
CA VAL A 84 -6.09 -16.29 -6.29
C VAL A 84 -5.07 -17.32 -5.83
N TYR A 85 -5.45 -18.58 -5.61
CA TYR A 85 -4.52 -19.66 -5.27
C TYR A 85 -3.29 -19.74 -6.20
N PRO A 86 -3.43 -19.86 -7.54
CA PRO A 86 -2.27 -19.91 -8.43
C PRO A 86 -1.41 -18.65 -8.39
N VAL A 87 -2.01 -17.49 -8.12
CA VAL A 87 -1.30 -16.21 -7.94
C VAL A 87 -0.39 -16.29 -6.70
N ILE A 88 -0.94 -16.76 -5.57
CA ILE A 88 -0.19 -16.94 -4.32
C ILE A 88 0.94 -17.97 -4.50
N GLN A 89 0.67 -19.11 -5.16
CA GLN A 89 1.68 -20.14 -5.38
C GLN A 89 2.80 -19.66 -6.33
N LYS A 90 2.46 -18.87 -7.35
CA LYS A 90 3.45 -18.23 -8.22
C LYS A 90 4.32 -17.25 -7.43
N PHE A 91 3.71 -16.40 -6.61
CA PHE A 91 4.47 -15.50 -5.73
C PHE A 91 5.37 -16.26 -4.76
N LYS A 92 4.84 -17.30 -4.11
CA LYS A 92 5.62 -18.21 -3.24
C LYS A 92 6.86 -18.76 -3.94
N SER A 93 6.74 -19.17 -5.20
CA SER A 93 7.85 -19.74 -5.96
C SER A 93 9.01 -18.75 -6.23
N ILE A 94 8.76 -17.44 -6.17
CA ILE A 94 9.78 -16.40 -6.35
C ILE A 94 10.29 -15.83 -5.03
N ILE A 95 9.79 -16.31 -3.89
CA ILE A 95 10.32 -15.91 -2.58
C ILE A 95 11.72 -16.51 -2.41
N SER A 96 12.70 -15.61 -2.43
CA SER A 96 14.13 -15.88 -2.28
C SER A 96 14.59 -15.99 -0.82
N SER A 97 13.82 -15.45 0.12
CA SER A 97 14.16 -15.47 1.55
C SER A 97 12.88 -15.53 2.39
N ASP A 98 12.82 -16.48 3.31
CA ASP A 98 11.72 -16.64 4.28
C ASP A 98 12.30 -17.16 5.61
N PRO A 99 12.96 -16.29 6.40
CA PRO A 99 13.68 -16.71 7.60
C PRO A 99 12.76 -17.25 8.70
N GLN A 100 11.49 -16.83 8.71
CA GLN A 100 10.50 -17.25 9.69
C GLN A 100 9.68 -18.47 9.23
N GLY A 101 9.90 -18.95 8.00
CA GLY A 101 9.17 -20.08 7.44
C GLY A 101 7.67 -19.82 7.28
N ILE A 102 7.26 -18.58 7.03
CA ILE A 102 5.86 -18.16 6.87
C ILE A 102 5.21 -18.91 5.71
N THR A 103 5.91 -19.01 4.59
CA THR A 103 5.38 -19.58 3.34
C THR A 103 5.09 -21.08 3.44
N LYS A 104 5.56 -21.75 4.51
CA LYS A 104 5.20 -23.14 4.82
C LYS A 104 3.71 -23.32 5.07
N THR A 105 3.01 -22.29 5.54
CA THR A 105 1.55 -22.35 5.73
C THR A 105 0.79 -22.17 4.43
N TRP A 106 1.43 -21.73 3.35
CA TRP A 106 0.77 -21.42 2.07
C TRP A 106 0.64 -22.68 1.20
N VAL A 107 -0.07 -23.70 1.70
CA VAL A 107 -0.26 -25.00 1.05
C VAL A 107 -1.71 -25.45 1.20
N GLY A 108 -2.26 -26.08 0.17
CA GLY A 108 -3.65 -26.58 0.19
C GLY A 108 -4.68 -25.50 -0.15
N SER A 109 -5.96 -25.83 -0.11
CA SER A 109 -7.03 -24.92 -0.54
C SER A 109 -7.50 -23.92 0.53
N ASP A 110 -7.05 -24.08 1.77
CA ASP A 110 -7.47 -23.25 2.90
C ASP A 110 -6.64 -21.97 3.02
N ILE A 111 -6.82 -21.07 2.04
CA ILE A 111 -6.07 -19.81 1.93
C ILE A 111 -6.29 -18.91 3.14
N CYS A 112 -7.48 -18.95 3.74
CA CYS A 112 -7.82 -18.09 4.86
C CYS A 112 -7.07 -18.45 6.15
N ASN A 113 -6.48 -19.65 6.21
CA ASN A 113 -5.56 -20.07 7.28
C ASN A 113 -4.08 -19.87 6.94
N TYR A 114 -3.77 -19.31 5.77
CA TYR A 114 -2.39 -18.95 5.46
C TYR A 114 -1.95 -17.79 6.35
N LYS A 115 -0.80 -17.95 7.01
CA LYS A 115 -0.22 -16.86 7.81
C LYS A 115 0.01 -15.63 6.93
N GLY A 116 -0.59 -14.52 7.34
CA GLY A 116 -0.55 -13.21 6.66
C GLY A 116 -1.66 -12.98 5.63
N PHE A 117 -2.59 -13.92 5.44
CA PHE A 117 -3.77 -13.73 4.60
C PHE A 117 -5.02 -13.71 5.46
N TYR A 118 -5.92 -12.78 5.16
CA TYR A 118 -7.19 -12.63 5.87
C TYR A 118 -8.32 -12.54 4.86
N CYS A 119 -9.32 -13.39 5.05
CA CYS A 119 -10.49 -13.44 4.20
C CYS A 119 -11.66 -12.69 4.82
N ASP A 120 -12.48 -12.09 3.97
CA ASP A 120 -13.74 -11.46 4.35
C ASP A 120 -14.72 -11.53 3.18
N ASN A 121 -15.93 -11.03 3.38
CA ASN A 121 -16.95 -10.94 2.36
C ASN A 121 -16.76 -9.67 1.50
N PRO A 122 -16.59 -9.79 0.18
CA PRO A 122 -16.36 -8.65 -0.68
C PRO A 122 -17.63 -7.77 -0.79
N PRO A 123 -17.49 -6.44 -0.99
CA PRO A 123 -18.63 -5.51 -0.98
C PRO A 123 -19.74 -5.83 -1.99
N ASP A 124 -19.39 -6.42 -3.14
CA ASP A 124 -20.34 -6.79 -4.20
C ASP A 124 -21.08 -8.10 -3.93
N ASN A 125 -20.57 -8.96 -3.03
CA ASN A 125 -21.22 -10.22 -2.67
C ASN A 125 -20.92 -10.64 -1.22
N LYS A 126 -21.84 -10.31 -0.31
CA LYS A 126 -21.75 -10.62 1.12
C LYS A 126 -21.76 -12.12 1.46
N SER A 127 -22.09 -12.99 0.51
CA SER A 127 -22.09 -14.44 0.71
C SER A 127 -20.84 -15.13 0.18
N ALA A 128 -20.00 -14.41 -0.57
CA ALA A 128 -18.74 -14.94 -1.07
C ALA A 128 -17.63 -14.76 -0.04
N THR A 129 -16.61 -15.62 -0.09
CA THR A 129 -15.39 -15.48 0.70
C THR A 129 -14.23 -15.14 -0.23
N ALA A 130 -13.50 -14.06 0.06
CA ALA A 130 -12.36 -13.62 -0.75
C ALA A 130 -11.19 -13.16 0.14
N VAL A 131 -9.98 -13.14 -0.42
CA VAL A 131 -8.81 -12.55 0.27
C VAL A 131 -9.00 -11.03 0.28
N ALA A 132 -9.36 -10.49 1.44
CA ALA A 132 -9.67 -9.08 1.63
C ALA A 132 -8.47 -8.29 2.16
N SER A 133 -7.59 -8.93 2.92
CA SER A 133 -6.41 -8.28 3.49
C SER A 133 -5.20 -9.21 3.50
N ILE A 134 -4.02 -8.62 3.33
CA ILE A 134 -2.73 -9.26 3.53
C ILE A 134 -1.91 -8.42 4.49
N ASP A 135 -1.37 -9.07 5.52
CA ASP A 135 -0.39 -8.49 6.44
C ASP A 135 0.88 -9.36 6.47
N PHE A 136 1.92 -8.85 5.82
CA PHE A 136 3.27 -9.40 5.79
C PHE A 136 4.24 -8.60 6.66
N ASN A 137 3.77 -7.72 7.53
CA ASN A 137 4.61 -6.84 8.33
C ASN A 137 5.67 -7.62 9.12
N GLY A 138 6.93 -7.25 8.95
CA GLY A 138 8.05 -7.81 9.70
C GLY A 138 8.36 -9.29 9.40
N PHE A 139 7.77 -9.89 8.36
CA PHE A 139 8.06 -11.29 7.99
C PHE A 139 9.48 -11.47 7.42
N GLN A 140 10.12 -10.37 6.98
CA GLN A 140 11.44 -10.36 6.36
C GLN A 140 11.52 -11.21 5.08
N LEU A 141 10.38 -11.36 4.38
CA LEU A 141 10.29 -12.05 3.10
C LEU A 141 11.10 -11.29 2.05
N GLY A 142 11.83 -12.02 1.21
CA GLY A 142 12.53 -11.46 0.06
C GLY A 142 11.96 -11.99 -1.23
N ALA A 143 11.49 -11.11 -2.11
CA ALA A 143 11.08 -11.45 -3.47
C ALA A 143 11.62 -10.39 -4.45
N PRO A 144 11.98 -10.78 -5.68
CA PRO A 144 12.55 -9.84 -6.65
C PRO A 144 11.51 -8.85 -7.21
N SER A 145 10.22 -9.16 -7.10
CA SER A 145 9.12 -8.30 -7.55
C SER A 145 7.81 -8.62 -6.81
N LEU A 146 6.94 -7.62 -6.67
CA LEU A 146 5.52 -7.78 -6.31
C LEU A 146 4.60 -7.84 -7.54
N GLU A 147 5.14 -7.61 -8.74
CA GLU A 147 4.41 -7.67 -10.00
C GLU A 147 3.91 -9.08 -10.29
N GLY A 148 2.64 -9.20 -10.66
CA GLY A 148 1.96 -10.46 -10.87
C GLY A 148 1.51 -11.15 -9.59
N PHE A 149 1.58 -10.46 -8.45
CA PHE A 149 1.01 -10.87 -7.18
C PHE A 149 -0.09 -9.90 -6.74
N LEU A 150 0.27 -8.74 -6.20
CA LEU A 150 -0.69 -7.78 -5.63
C LEU A 150 -1.73 -7.32 -6.67
N ASP A 151 -1.29 -7.06 -7.90
CA ASP A 151 -2.15 -6.61 -8.99
C ASP A 151 -3.09 -7.70 -9.57
N GLN A 152 -3.03 -8.92 -9.03
CA GLN A 152 -3.88 -10.05 -9.41
C GLN A 152 -4.78 -10.54 -8.26
N LEU A 153 -4.94 -9.74 -7.21
CA LEU A 153 -5.84 -10.00 -6.08
C LEU A 153 -7.07 -9.07 -6.19
N PRO A 154 -8.13 -9.47 -6.91
CA PRO A 154 -9.22 -8.55 -7.30
C PRO A 154 -10.02 -7.98 -6.12
N ASP A 155 -10.01 -8.68 -4.99
CA ASP A 155 -10.81 -8.34 -3.81
C ASP A 155 -9.99 -7.70 -2.69
N ILE A 156 -8.69 -7.46 -2.90
CA ILE A 156 -7.80 -6.91 -1.88
C ILE A 156 -8.20 -5.48 -1.53
N ALA A 157 -8.36 -5.24 -0.23
CA ALA A 157 -8.71 -3.94 0.33
C ALA A 157 -7.52 -3.34 1.12
N VAL A 158 -6.74 -4.20 1.78
CA VAL A 158 -5.57 -3.82 2.58
C VAL A 158 -4.37 -4.65 2.18
N PHE A 159 -3.26 -3.99 1.88
CA PHE A 159 -1.97 -4.66 1.71
C PHE A 159 -0.91 -4.01 2.59
N HIS A 160 -0.50 -4.71 3.63
CA HIS A 160 0.58 -4.30 4.51
C HIS A 160 1.78 -5.22 4.37
N ALA A 161 2.94 -4.64 4.08
CA ALA A 161 4.17 -5.37 3.79
C ALA A 161 5.41 -4.65 4.36
N ASN A 162 5.24 -3.88 5.44
CA ASN A 162 6.33 -3.17 6.11
C ASN A 162 7.47 -4.12 6.50
N SER A 163 8.71 -3.63 6.39
CA SER A 163 9.90 -4.34 6.89
C SER A 163 10.10 -5.72 6.24
N ASN A 164 10.06 -5.74 4.90
CA ASN A 164 10.41 -6.89 4.08
C ASN A 164 11.60 -6.55 3.16
N LYS A 165 11.94 -7.48 2.26
CA LYS A 165 13.01 -7.34 1.27
C LYS A 165 12.44 -7.43 -0.14
N PHE A 166 11.21 -6.95 -0.35
CA PHE A 166 10.58 -6.91 -1.66
C PHE A 166 11.27 -5.89 -2.55
N ALA A 167 11.66 -6.31 -3.75
CA ALA A 167 12.32 -5.48 -4.75
C ALA A 167 11.43 -5.27 -5.98
N GLY A 168 11.97 -4.66 -7.02
CA GLY A 168 11.23 -4.36 -8.25
C GLY A 168 10.41 -3.08 -8.13
N THR A 169 9.39 -2.95 -8.98
CA THR A 169 8.46 -1.82 -9.05
C THR A 169 7.07 -2.24 -8.56
N ILE A 170 6.17 -1.27 -8.39
CA ILE A 170 4.74 -1.54 -8.25
C ILE A 170 4.12 -1.60 -9.65
N SER A 171 3.36 -2.66 -9.93
CA SER A 171 2.68 -2.87 -11.21
C SER A 171 1.68 -1.76 -11.50
N THR A 172 1.62 -1.30 -12.76
CA THR A 172 0.62 -0.31 -13.19
C THR A 172 -0.81 -0.85 -13.16
N ASN A 173 -0.98 -2.18 -13.15
CA ASN A 173 -2.28 -2.82 -13.01
C ASN A 173 -2.89 -2.63 -11.60
N ILE A 174 -2.14 -2.12 -10.62
CA ILE A 174 -2.68 -1.81 -9.30
C ILE A 174 -3.89 -0.87 -9.38
N ALA A 175 -3.93 0.02 -10.38
CA ALA A 175 -5.07 0.92 -10.63
C ALA A 175 -6.38 0.20 -10.96
N LYS A 176 -6.36 -1.12 -11.21
CA LYS A 176 -7.54 -1.93 -11.50
C LYS A 176 -8.15 -2.55 -10.24
N LEU A 177 -7.52 -2.41 -9.07
CA LEU A 177 -8.01 -2.96 -7.82
C LEU A 177 -9.12 -2.07 -7.26
N PRO A 178 -10.39 -2.53 -7.26
CA PRO A 178 -11.54 -1.67 -7.01
C PRO A 178 -11.72 -1.31 -5.52
N TYR A 179 -11.16 -2.12 -4.62
CA TYR A 179 -11.39 -2.01 -3.18
C TYR A 179 -10.16 -1.61 -2.37
N LEU A 180 -8.99 -1.48 -3.02
CA LEU A 180 -7.73 -1.17 -2.32
C LEU A 180 -7.83 0.24 -1.70
N TYR A 181 -7.84 0.29 -0.38
CA TYR A 181 -7.92 1.54 0.40
C TYR A 181 -6.69 1.79 1.27
N GLU A 182 -5.93 0.75 1.63
CA GLU A 182 -4.61 0.90 2.28
C GLU A 182 -3.50 0.13 1.56
N LEU A 183 -2.42 0.86 1.26
CA LEU A 183 -1.19 0.30 0.71
C LEU A 183 0.01 0.72 1.57
N ASP A 184 0.56 -0.24 2.33
CA ASP A 184 1.82 -0.09 3.04
C ASP A 184 2.87 -1.05 2.45
N VAL A 185 3.86 -0.48 1.79
CA VAL A 185 5.05 -1.20 1.30
C VAL A 185 6.34 -0.58 1.83
N SER A 186 6.25 0.06 2.99
CA SER A 186 7.36 0.78 3.61
C SER A 186 8.50 -0.15 4.03
N ASN A 187 9.71 0.39 4.14
CA ASN A 187 10.91 -0.34 4.54
C ASN A 187 11.12 -1.63 3.72
N ASN A 188 11.28 -1.45 2.42
CA ASN A 188 11.51 -2.50 1.44
C ASN A 188 12.69 -2.13 0.52
N ARG A 189 12.85 -2.84 -0.60
CA ARG A 189 13.86 -2.58 -1.64
C ARG A 189 13.21 -2.19 -2.96
N LEU A 190 11.99 -1.64 -2.92
CA LEU A 190 11.28 -1.21 -4.11
C LEU A 190 12.03 -0.03 -4.74
N SER A 191 12.10 0.00 -6.06
CA SER A 191 12.89 0.95 -6.82
C SER A 191 12.21 1.31 -8.13
N GLY A 192 12.83 2.17 -8.92
CA GLY A 192 12.25 2.69 -10.17
C GLY A 192 11.48 3.99 -9.96
N PRO A 193 10.66 4.42 -10.92
CA PRO A 193 9.90 5.66 -10.80
C PRO A 193 8.80 5.55 -9.74
N PHE A 194 8.33 6.68 -9.22
CA PHE A 194 7.13 6.74 -8.39
C PHE A 194 5.95 6.00 -9.07
N PRO A 195 5.18 5.18 -8.35
CA PRO A 195 4.13 4.36 -8.94
C PRO A 195 2.88 5.19 -9.29
N THR A 196 2.92 5.93 -10.40
CA THR A 196 1.87 6.88 -10.79
C THR A 196 0.47 6.27 -10.92
N ALA A 197 0.39 4.95 -11.13
CA ALA A 197 -0.87 4.22 -11.19
C ALA A 197 -1.69 4.27 -9.90
N VAL A 198 -1.07 4.52 -8.73
CA VAL A 198 -1.80 4.64 -7.45
C VAL A 198 -2.82 5.80 -7.46
N VAL A 199 -2.60 6.81 -8.32
CA VAL A 199 -3.54 7.92 -8.53
C VAL A 199 -4.87 7.45 -9.14
N GLY A 200 -4.91 6.28 -9.77
CA GLY A 200 -6.15 5.67 -10.28
C GLY A 200 -7.02 5.02 -9.20
N LEU A 201 -6.49 4.84 -7.99
CA LEU A 201 -7.19 4.20 -6.87
C LEU A 201 -8.04 5.25 -6.13
N ASN A 202 -9.29 5.41 -6.55
CA ASN A 202 -10.17 6.45 -5.99
C ASN A 202 -10.58 6.20 -4.52
N SER A 203 -10.37 4.99 -4.00
CA SER A 203 -10.68 4.61 -2.61
C SER A 203 -9.46 4.65 -1.69
N LEU A 204 -8.27 4.96 -2.22
CA LEU A 204 -7.03 4.92 -1.46
C LEU A 204 -6.94 6.12 -0.50
N THR A 205 -6.90 5.86 0.79
CA THR A 205 -6.73 6.90 1.82
C THR A 205 -5.44 6.75 2.62
N PHE A 206 -4.81 5.57 2.56
CA PHE A 206 -3.53 5.29 3.21
C PHE A 206 -2.49 4.83 2.18
N LEU A 207 -1.45 5.63 1.99
CA LEU A 207 -0.32 5.32 1.12
C LEU A 207 1.01 5.49 1.88
N ASP A 208 1.66 4.37 2.19
CA ASP A 208 2.99 4.34 2.81
C ASP A 208 4.02 3.68 1.90
N LEU A 209 4.90 4.52 1.33
CA LEU A 209 6.02 4.14 0.48
C LEU A 209 7.38 4.43 1.13
N ARG A 210 7.41 4.75 2.42
CA ARG A 210 8.62 5.21 3.11
C ARG A 210 9.76 4.20 3.04
N PHE A 211 10.99 4.69 3.13
CA PHE A 211 12.18 3.83 3.20
C PHE A 211 12.27 2.83 2.04
N ASN A 212 12.22 3.37 0.82
CA ASN A 212 12.41 2.63 -0.42
C ASN A 212 13.40 3.41 -1.32
N PHE A 213 13.52 2.99 -2.57
CA PHE A 213 14.42 3.60 -3.56
C PHE A 213 13.64 4.22 -4.74
N PHE A 214 12.41 4.69 -4.52
CA PHE A 214 11.63 5.34 -5.58
C PHE A 214 12.29 6.64 -6.06
N THR A 215 12.23 6.90 -7.36
CA THR A 215 12.87 8.03 -8.05
C THR A 215 11.87 8.81 -8.89
N GLY A 216 12.30 9.94 -9.45
CA GLY A 216 11.48 10.75 -10.34
C GLY A 216 10.48 11.64 -9.59
N SER A 217 9.50 12.16 -10.32
CA SER A 217 8.48 13.07 -9.80
C SER A 217 7.26 12.33 -9.27
N VAL A 218 6.57 12.95 -8.32
CA VAL A 218 5.26 12.50 -7.84
C VAL A 218 4.20 13.25 -8.66
N PRO A 219 3.22 12.56 -9.26
CA PRO A 219 2.24 13.21 -10.11
C PRO A 219 1.43 14.25 -9.31
N PRO A 220 1.21 15.48 -9.84
CA PRO A 220 0.48 16.53 -9.14
C PRO A 220 -0.91 16.11 -8.64
N ARG A 221 -1.57 15.21 -9.39
CA ARG A 221 -2.88 14.67 -9.05
C ARG A 221 -2.88 13.86 -7.75
N LEU A 222 -1.77 13.26 -7.34
CA LEU A 222 -1.68 12.61 -6.03
C LEU A 222 -1.87 13.64 -4.91
N PHE A 223 -1.24 14.80 -5.04
CA PHE A 223 -1.40 15.91 -4.10
C PHE A 223 -2.73 16.65 -4.23
N ALA A 224 -3.60 16.22 -5.15
CA ALA A 224 -4.95 16.73 -5.33
C ALA A 224 -6.02 15.74 -4.83
N GLN A 225 -5.61 14.62 -4.24
CA GLN A 225 -6.50 13.63 -3.62
C GLN A 225 -6.50 13.78 -2.10
N ASP A 226 -7.63 13.46 -1.48
CA ASP A 226 -7.73 13.41 -0.03
C ASP A 226 -7.08 12.12 0.49
N PHE A 227 -6.19 12.25 1.47
CA PHE A 227 -5.49 11.14 2.11
C PHE A 227 -5.57 11.30 3.63
N ASP A 228 -5.75 10.20 4.35
CA ASP A 228 -5.46 10.20 5.78
C ASP A 228 -3.94 10.20 6.00
N PHE A 229 -3.22 9.38 5.24
CA PHE A 229 -1.77 9.23 5.38
C PHE A 229 -1.09 9.19 4.00
N LEU A 230 -0.26 10.19 3.72
CA LEU A 230 0.63 10.23 2.55
C LEU A 230 2.09 10.24 3.00
N LEU A 231 2.69 9.07 3.06
CA LEU A 231 4.00 8.85 3.66
C LEU A 231 5.00 8.43 2.59
N ILE A 232 5.83 9.38 2.11
CA ILE A 232 6.77 9.16 0.99
C ILE A 232 8.22 9.56 1.31
N ASN A 233 8.53 9.77 2.59
CA ASN A 233 9.88 10.11 3.05
C ASN A 233 10.90 8.98 2.83
N ASN A 234 12.19 9.32 2.87
CA ASN A 234 13.31 8.39 2.72
C ASN A 234 13.24 7.61 1.39
N ASN A 235 13.20 8.38 0.29
CA ASN A 235 13.27 7.89 -1.08
C ASN A 235 14.25 8.77 -1.89
N ASN A 236 14.28 8.60 -3.21
CA ASN A 236 15.06 9.42 -4.14
C ASN A 236 14.16 10.29 -5.03
N LEU A 237 12.99 10.71 -4.53
CA LEU A 237 12.01 11.51 -5.27
C LEU A 237 12.57 12.91 -5.51
N MET A 238 12.37 13.44 -6.72
CA MET A 238 12.98 14.68 -7.17
C MET A 238 11.99 15.50 -8.00
N GLN A 239 11.59 16.64 -7.46
CA GLN A 239 10.74 17.63 -8.11
C GLN A 239 10.64 18.90 -7.27
N ASN A 240 10.06 19.96 -7.81
CA ASN A 240 9.64 21.07 -6.98
C ASN A 240 8.42 20.70 -6.13
N LEU A 241 8.27 21.31 -4.95
CA LEU A 241 7.01 21.24 -4.21
C LEU A 241 5.89 21.84 -5.09
N PRO A 242 4.81 21.10 -5.38
CA PRO A 242 3.77 21.61 -6.25
C PRO A 242 2.75 22.47 -5.51
N ASP A 243 2.25 23.52 -6.16
CA ASP A 243 1.20 24.39 -5.63
C ASP A 243 -0.12 23.63 -5.37
N SER A 244 -0.31 22.50 -6.06
CA SER A 244 -1.52 21.67 -5.98
C SER A 244 -1.75 21.03 -4.61
N LEU A 245 -0.77 21.01 -3.70
CA LEU A 245 -1.01 20.56 -2.31
C LEU A 245 -2.10 21.40 -1.63
N SER A 246 -2.24 22.68 -2.00
CA SER A 246 -3.16 23.65 -1.38
C SER A 246 -4.63 23.22 -1.30
N SER A 247 -5.09 22.33 -2.18
CA SER A 247 -6.53 22.02 -2.34
C SER A 247 -6.99 20.71 -1.70
N THR A 248 -6.20 20.09 -0.79
CA THR A 248 -6.50 18.73 -0.28
C THR A 248 -6.55 18.64 1.23
N HIS A 249 -7.30 17.66 1.72
CA HIS A 249 -7.22 17.21 3.10
C HIS A 249 -6.21 16.06 3.19
N ILE A 250 -5.05 16.36 3.79
CA ILE A 250 -4.07 15.35 4.20
C ILE A 250 -3.93 15.43 5.70
N LEU A 251 -4.13 14.31 6.43
CA LEU A 251 -3.99 14.31 7.89
C LEU A 251 -2.54 14.06 8.35
N TYR A 252 -1.76 13.31 7.58
CA TYR A 252 -0.33 13.13 7.82
C TYR A 252 0.47 13.15 6.51
N LEU A 253 1.38 14.12 6.39
CA LEU A 253 2.27 14.27 5.24
C LEU A 253 3.72 14.31 5.70
N THR A 254 4.57 13.50 5.06
CA THR A 254 6.02 13.57 5.27
C THR A 254 6.77 13.42 3.95
N LEU A 255 7.60 14.42 3.67
CA LEU A 255 8.42 14.53 2.45
C LEU A 255 9.91 14.45 2.75
N ALA A 256 10.27 14.21 4.01
CA ALA A 256 11.63 14.21 4.51
C ALA A 256 12.57 13.27 3.72
N ASN A 257 13.87 13.57 3.72
CA ASN A 257 14.90 12.71 3.15
C ASN A 257 14.62 12.32 1.68
N ASN A 258 14.48 13.33 0.83
CA ASN A 258 14.27 13.20 -0.62
C ASN A 258 15.11 14.28 -1.34
N LYS A 259 14.78 14.57 -2.60
CA LYS A 259 15.42 15.61 -3.42
C LYS A 259 14.39 16.65 -3.88
N PHE A 260 13.42 16.98 -3.04
CA PHE A 260 12.49 18.06 -3.33
C PHE A 260 13.22 19.41 -3.39
N SER A 261 12.88 20.24 -4.38
CA SER A 261 13.56 21.52 -4.65
C SER A 261 12.58 22.68 -4.84
N GLY A 262 13.09 23.85 -5.21
CA GLY A 262 12.28 25.06 -5.38
C GLY A 262 11.87 25.68 -4.04
N SER A 263 11.01 26.69 -4.09
CA SER A 263 10.46 27.35 -2.90
C SER A 263 9.36 26.55 -2.24
N ILE A 264 9.16 26.76 -0.94
CA ILE A 264 7.95 26.33 -0.24
C ILE A 264 6.79 27.21 -0.76
N PRO A 265 5.81 26.66 -1.49
CA PRO A 265 4.73 27.46 -2.07
C PRO A 265 3.85 28.08 -1.00
N VAL A 266 3.30 29.27 -1.24
CA VAL A 266 2.35 29.90 -0.31
C VAL A 266 1.12 29.01 -0.08
N GLY A 267 0.58 28.43 -1.15
CA GLY A 267 -0.60 27.56 -1.07
C GLY A 267 -0.39 26.27 -0.26
N ILE A 268 0.86 25.77 -0.12
CA ILE A 268 1.10 24.55 0.66
C ILE A 268 0.69 24.75 2.12
N VAL A 269 0.76 25.98 2.63
CA VAL A 269 0.42 26.30 4.03
C VAL A 269 -1.04 25.98 4.32
N GLU A 270 -1.95 26.18 3.36
CA GLU A 270 -3.37 25.85 3.54
C GLU A 270 -3.56 24.35 3.77
N ALA A 271 -2.88 23.52 2.99
CA ALA A 271 -2.89 22.07 3.14
C ALA A 271 -2.32 21.61 4.49
N LEU A 272 -1.22 22.24 4.91
CA LEU A 272 -0.51 21.92 6.14
C LEU A 272 -1.22 22.46 7.38
N SER A 273 -2.20 23.37 7.25
CA SER A 273 -2.84 24.05 8.38
C SER A 273 -3.58 23.13 9.34
N SER A 274 -3.95 21.93 8.86
CA SER A 274 -4.59 20.88 9.65
C SER A 274 -3.62 19.84 10.23
N LEU A 275 -2.34 19.91 9.85
CA LEU A 275 -1.33 18.93 10.25
C LEU A 275 -0.70 19.27 11.60
N THR A 276 -0.50 18.25 12.43
CA THR A 276 0.23 18.35 13.70
C THR A 276 1.75 18.34 13.48
N GLU A 277 2.24 17.56 12.53
CA GLU A 277 3.68 17.45 12.25
C GLU A 277 3.94 17.69 10.76
N VAL A 278 4.85 18.61 10.46
CA VAL A 278 5.27 18.94 9.11
C VAL A 278 6.77 18.66 8.97
N LEU A 279 7.11 17.60 8.24
CA LEU A 279 8.50 17.13 8.09
C LEU A 279 8.98 17.28 6.64
N LEU A 280 9.80 18.31 6.41
CA LEU A 280 10.45 18.67 5.14
C LEU A 280 11.99 18.53 5.19
N VAL A 281 12.51 18.04 6.32
CA VAL A 281 13.95 17.90 6.60
C VAL A 281 14.72 17.12 5.52
N ASN A 282 15.98 17.49 5.30
CA ASN A 282 16.89 16.82 4.36
C ASN A 282 16.34 16.75 2.93
N ASN A 283 16.12 17.93 2.35
CA ASN A 283 15.75 18.10 0.93
C ASN A 283 16.67 19.14 0.28
N SER A 284 16.28 19.68 -0.88
CA SER A 284 16.95 20.78 -1.58
C SER A 284 16.04 21.99 -1.75
N LEU A 285 15.11 22.21 -0.81
CA LEU A 285 14.21 23.36 -0.79
C LEU A 285 15.02 24.65 -0.69
N SER A 286 14.56 25.70 -1.35
CA SER A 286 15.30 26.97 -1.53
C SER A 286 14.35 28.17 -1.43
N GLY A 287 14.88 29.39 -1.57
CA GLY A 287 14.06 30.59 -1.42
C GLY A 287 13.70 30.88 0.03
N CYS A 288 12.80 31.84 0.23
CA CYS A 288 12.40 32.31 1.56
C CYS A 288 11.29 31.44 2.17
N LEU A 289 11.24 31.41 3.50
CA LEU A 289 10.09 30.89 4.22
C LEU A 289 8.87 31.80 3.96
N PRO A 290 7.70 31.25 3.59
CA PRO A 290 6.51 32.07 3.35
C PRO A 290 5.99 32.67 4.66
N TYR A 291 5.45 33.89 4.57
CA TYR A 291 4.87 34.57 5.73
C TYR A 291 3.63 33.83 6.25
N GLU A 292 2.95 33.08 5.40
CA GLU A 292 1.74 32.34 5.70
C GLU A 292 2.00 31.19 6.68
N LEU A 293 3.25 30.77 6.92
CA LEU A 293 3.57 29.74 7.93
C LEU A 293 2.96 30.03 9.31
N GLY A 294 2.74 31.30 9.66
CA GLY A 294 2.04 31.66 10.91
C GLY A 294 0.58 31.22 11.00
N SER A 295 -0.01 30.71 9.91
CA SER A 295 -1.40 30.22 9.85
C SER A 295 -1.52 28.72 10.16
N LEU A 296 -0.41 28.03 10.46
CA LEU A 296 -0.43 26.60 10.82
C LEU A 296 -0.92 26.41 12.27
N ASP A 297 -2.21 26.64 12.49
CA ASP A 297 -2.83 26.66 13.82
C ASP A 297 -2.76 25.31 14.56
N GLU A 298 -2.70 24.20 13.84
CA GLU A 298 -2.64 22.85 14.40
C GLU A 298 -1.22 22.28 14.56
N ALA A 299 -0.22 22.92 13.97
CA ALA A 299 1.14 22.40 13.94
C ALA A 299 1.80 22.45 15.32
N VAL A 300 2.32 21.29 15.75
CA VAL A 300 3.14 21.07 16.94
C VAL A 300 4.61 20.98 16.55
N VAL A 301 4.93 20.33 15.42
CA VAL A 301 6.30 20.21 14.90
C VAL A 301 6.35 20.73 13.47
N PHE A 302 7.28 21.65 13.20
CA PHE A 302 7.64 22.03 11.83
C PHE A 302 9.16 21.90 11.65
N ASP A 303 9.58 20.93 10.85
CA ASP A 303 11.00 20.67 10.55
C ASP A 303 11.27 20.85 9.05
N ALA A 304 11.98 21.93 8.72
CA ALA A 304 12.55 22.19 7.39
C ALA A 304 14.09 22.27 7.45
N GLY A 305 14.71 21.59 8.41
CA GLY A 305 16.15 21.53 8.58
C GLY A 305 16.88 20.92 7.37
N ASN A 306 18.17 21.23 7.25
CA ASN A 306 19.06 20.71 6.21
C ASN A 306 18.48 20.88 4.78
N ASN A 307 18.16 22.13 4.44
CA ASN A 307 17.73 22.55 3.12
C ASN A 307 18.65 23.71 2.64
N ARG A 308 18.23 24.43 1.59
CA ARG A 308 18.91 25.61 1.03
C ARG A 308 18.05 26.88 1.20
N LEU A 309 17.22 26.93 2.24
CA LEU A 309 16.34 28.06 2.51
C LEU A 309 17.16 29.30 2.88
N THR A 310 16.73 30.46 2.39
CA THR A 310 17.39 31.76 2.57
C THR A 310 16.42 32.78 3.16
N GLY A 311 16.90 34.00 3.42
CA GLY A 311 16.06 35.08 3.93
C GLY A 311 15.94 35.08 5.47
N PRO A 312 15.20 36.06 6.01
CA PRO A 312 14.87 36.11 7.42
C PRO A 312 13.77 35.14 7.82
N LEU A 313 13.78 34.75 9.10
CA LEU A 313 12.63 34.09 9.72
C LEU A 313 11.43 35.06 9.71
N PRO A 314 10.26 34.67 9.19
CA PRO A 314 9.11 35.56 9.16
C PRO A 314 8.55 35.78 10.56
N PHE A 315 8.16 37.02 10.88
CA PHE A 315 7.56 37.37 12.17
C PHE A 315 6.25 36.65 12.46
N SER A 316 5.58 36.14 11.42
CA SER A 316 4.36 35.35 11.55
C SER A 316 4.56 34.02 12.28
N LEU A 317 5.79 33.52 12.45
CA LEU A 317 6.06 32.35 13.29
C LEU A 317 5.60 32.57 14.75
N ALA A 318 5.50 33.82 15.20
CA ALA A 318 4.91 34.20 16.49
C ALA A 318 3.42 33.85 16.63
N CYS A 319 2.71 33.68 15.50
CA CYS A 319 1.28 33.39 15.47
C CYS A 319 0.97 31.90 15.64
N LEU A 320 1.97 31.03 15.58
CA LEU A 320 1.81 29.59 15.75
C LEU A 320 1.36 29.27 17.18
N LYS A 321 0.13 28.76 17.32
CA LYS A 321 -0.54 28.62 18.62
C LYS A 321 -0.14 27.35 19.39
N LYS A 322 0.15 26.28 18.67
CA LYS A 322 0.39 24.92 19.23
C LYS A 322 1.81 24.42 19.01
N VAL A 323 2.65 25.21 18.36
CA VAL A 323 3.98 24.74 17.99
C VAL A 323 4.83 24.54 19.25
N GLU A 324 5.51 23.41 19.31
CA GLU A 324 6.47 23.07 20.36
C GLU A 324 7.87 23.02 19.77
N GLN A 325 8.02 22.63 18.49
CA GLN A 325 9.31 22.50 17.84
C GLN A 325 9.33 23.15 16.45
N LEU A 326 10.29 24.05 16.26
CA LEU A 326 10.63 24.66 14.98
C LEU A 326 12.08 24.33 14.65
N ASN A 327 12.32 23.58 13.57
CA ASN A 327 13.66 23.25 13.12
C ASN A 327 13.92 23.77 11.71
N PHE A 328 14.83 24.74 11.63
CA PHE A 328 15.38 25.32 10.40
C PHE A 328 16.92 25.21 10.37
N ALA A 329 17.53 24.42 11.26
CA ALA A 329 18.98 24.24 11.31
C ALA A 329 19.51 23.68 9.99
N GLY A 330 20.77 23.96 9.65
CA GLY A 330 21.36 23.48 8.39
C GLY A 330 20.85 24.19 7.13
N ASN A 331 20.31 25.41 7.25
CA ASN A 331 19.91 26.27 6.12
C ASN A 331 20.85 27.48 5.94
N LEU A 332 20.52 28.36 4.99
CA LEU A 332 21.22 29.60 4.63
C LEU A 332 20.43 30.85 5.11
N LEU A 333 19.70 30.73 6.22
CA LEU A 333 18.90 31.80 6.81
C LEU A 333 19.78 32.89 7.43
N TYR A 334 19.32 34.14 7.42
CA TYR A 334 20.02 35.30 7.97
C TYR A 334 19.05 36.28 8.63
N GLY A 335 19.56 37.32 9.28
CA GLY A 335 18.71 38.31 9.96
C GLY A 335 18.38 37.92 11.40
N MET A 336 17.50 38.70 12.03
CA MET A 336 17.18 38.57 13.45
C MET A 336 16.25 37.37 13.69
N VAL A 337 16.49 36.64 14.78
CA VAL A 337 15.52 35.69 15.32
C VAL A 337 14.39 36.48 16.00
N PRO A 338 13.11 36.24 15.66
CA PRO A 338 11.96 36.89 16.31
C PRO A 338 11.72 36.45 17.78
N GLU A 339 12.75 36.43 18.63
CA GLU A 339 12.67 35.92 20.02
C GLU A 339 11.65 36.68 20.88
N MET A 340 11.46 37.98 20.63
CA MET A 340 10.53 38.81 21.40
C MET A 340 9.04 38.47 21.17
N SER A 341 8.76 37.49 20.31
CA SER A 341 7.40 37.16 19.84
C SER A 341 7.08 35.67 19.79
N LEU A 342 8.06 34.77 19.95
CA LEU A 342 7.78 33.34 20.02
C LEU A 342 7.27 32.94 21.42
N PRO A 343 6.29 32.03 21.52
CA PRO A 343 5.85 31.53 22.82
C PRO A 343 7.02 30.88 23.58
N SER A 344 7.07 31.07 24.91
CA SER A 344 8.19 30.64 25.76
C SER A 344 8.42 29.11 25.85
N HIS A 345 7.57 28.31 25.21
CA HIS A 345 7.62 26.85 25.18
C HIS A 345 8.10 26.29 23.83
N VAL A 346 8.50 27.15 22.89
CA VAL A 346 8.95 26.73 21.55
C VAL A 346 10.45 26.50 21.53
N ASP A 347 10.86 25.29 21.18
CA ASP A 347 12.25 24.98 20.84
C ASP A 347 12.53 25.38 19.39
N LEU A 348 13.31 26.45 19.18
CA LEU A 348 13.75 26.91 17.87
C LEU A 348 15.21 26.52 17.59
N TYR A 349 15.41 25.70 16.57
CA TYR A 349 16.72 25.36 16.03
C TYR A 349 16.94 26.09 14.71
N SER A 350 17.87 27.03 14.64
CA SER A 350 18.13 27.78 13.40
C SER A 350 19.59 28.22 13.29
N ASN A 351 20.09 28.32 12.06
CA ASN A 351 21.39 28.92 11.77
C ASN A 351 21.32 30.46 11.61
N ALA A 352 20.13 31.05 11.70
CA ALA A 352 20.00 32.51 11.68
C ALA A 352 20.79 33.12 12.85
N LEU A 353 21.66 34.09 12.55
CA LEU A 353 22.52 34.71 13.54
C LEU A 353 21.68 35.39 14.65
N HIS A 354 22.02 35.12 15.92
CA HIS A 354 21.69 36.01 17.04
C HIS A 354 22.47 37.31 16.87
N VAL A 355 21.95 38.22 16.05
CA VAL A 355 22.47 39.58 15.98
C VAL A 355 21.80 40.38 17.09
N TYR A 356 22.34 40.29 18.30
CA TYR A 356 22.13 41.34 19.31
C TYR A 356 22.77 42.62 18.74
N LEU A 357 21.95 43.56 18.30
CA LEU A 357 22.38 44.95 18.16
C LEU A 357 21.82 45.72 19.37
N TYR A 358 22.78 46.28 20.10
CA TYR A 358 22.71 47.01 21.36
C TYR A 358 21.59 48.04 21.48
#